data_AF-A0A9X1HFN8-F1
#
_entry.id   AF-A0A9X1HFN8-F1
#
_cell.length_a   1.000
_cell.length_b   1.000
_cell.length_c   1.000
_cell.angle_alpha   90.00
_cell.angle_beta   90.00
_cell.angle_gamma   90.00
#
_symmetry.space_group_name_H-M   'P 1'
#
loop_
_entity.id
_entity.type
_entity.pdbx_description
1 polymer ?
#
loop_
_entity_poly.entity_id
_entity_poly.type
_entity_poly.pdbx_seq_one_letter_code
_entity_poly.pdbx_strand_id
1 'polypeptide(L)'
;MERQGYVCEISDPRDLEVRDGWVYANGRKIDILYRRLLMNEYMEMKDECGAYTEGYIAQKTCYLNSFRSKLVHKKALFSLLTDPVYSYILDIPELHAIQRHIPWTRRLRDQRTTYDGKSVDMVPMIRSNREKFVIKPNDEYGGSGVTLGFETDQGTWDAAISDGLQKGHVVQEVVEISREPFLVQKADRSWGYNSTVIDLDPYLNGPLMGGCLTRTSTSNLANVTAGGGTLPLFIARYL
;
A
#
# COMPACT_ATOMS: atom_id res chain seq x y z
N MET A 1 -9.00 -9.10 -21.68
CA MET A 1 -9.93 -10.25 -21.64
C MET A 1 -10.88 -10.24 -22.82
N GLU A 2 -11.77 -9.25 -23.00
CA GLU A 2 -12.67 -9.22 -24.16
C GLU A 2 -11.96 -9.19 -25.52
N ARG A 3 -10.90 -8.37 -25.66
CA ARG A 3 -10.04 -8.38 -26.87
C ARG A 3 -9.38 -9.74 -27.17
N GLN A 4 -9.32 -10.62 -26.18
CA GLN A 4 -8.78 -11.98 -26.30
C GLN A 4 -9.90 -13.04 -26.40
N GLY A 5 -11.17 -12.63 -26.52
CA GLY A 5 -12.32 -13.52 -26.69
C GLY A 5 -13.00 -13.99 -25.40
N TYR A 6 -12.56 -13.51 -24.22
CA TYR A 6 -13.18 -13.87 -22.95
C TYR A 6 -14.34 -12.94 -22.61
N VAL A 7 -15.52 -13.51 -22.34
CA VAL A 7 -16.68 -12.75 -21.87
C VAL A 7 -16.37 -12.14 -20.50
N CYS A 8 -16.63 -10.85 -20.36
CA CYS A 8 -16.41 -10.11 -19.13
C CYS A 8 -17.69 -9.41 -18.71
N GLU A 9 -17.84 -9.22 -17.41
CA GLU A 9 -18.99 -8.52 -16.84
C GLU A 9 -18.53 -7.76 -15.60
N ILE A 10 -19.12 -6.58 -15.39
CA ILE A 10 -19.00 -5.81 -14.16
C ILE A 10 -20.34 -5.99 -13.44
N SER A 11 -20.29 -6.46 -12.20
CA SER A 11 -21.49 -6.69 -11.39
C SER A 11 -21.29 -6.15 -9.98
N ASP A 12 -22.35 -5.63 -9.38
CA ASP A 12 -22.39 -5.29 -7.96
C ASP A 12 -22.42 -6.60 -7.14
N PRO A 13 -21.66 -6.71 -6.03
CA PRO A 13 -21.70 -7.89 -5.17
C PRO A 13 -23.10 -8.25 -4.63
N ARG A 14 -24.03 -7.28 -4.56
CA ARG A 14 -25.42 -7.48 -4.11
C ARG A 14 -26.29 -8.19 -5.14
N ASP A 15 -25.92 -8.09 -6.42
CA ASP A 15 -26.66 -8.69 -7.54
C ASP A 15 -26.15 -10.09 -7.89
N LEU A 16 -25.17 -10.61 -7.13
CA LEU A 16 -24.64 -11.94 -7.36
C LEU A 16 -25.59 -13.01 -6.85
N GLU A 17 -25.54 -14.17 -7.50
CA GLU A 17 -26.22 -15.38 -7.07
C GLU A 17 -25.20 -16.47 -6.78
N VAL A 18 -25.56 -17.42 -5.92
CA VAL A 18 -24.79 -18.66 -5.73
C VAL A 18 -25.67 -19.86 -6.02
N ARG A 19 -25.13 -20.81 -6.79
CA ARG A 19 -25.80 -22.08 -7.10
C ARG A 19 -24.77 -23.20 -6.96
N ASP A 20 -24.99 -24.13 -6.05
CA ASP A 20 -24.03 -25.20 -5.72
C ASP A 20 -22.61 -24.64 -5.47
N GLY A 21 -22.49 -23.55 -4.71
CA GLY A 21 -21.19 -22.92 -4.38
C GLY A 21 -20.48 -22.20 -5.53
N TRP A 22 -21.02 -22.20 -6.75
CA TRP A 22 -20.54 -21.38 -7.86
C TRP A 22 -21.20 -20.00 -7.84
N VAL A 23 -20.40 -18.95 -8.08
CA VAL A 23 -20.93 -17.59 -8.24
C VAL A 23 -21.50 -17.40 -9.64
N TYR A 24 -22.63 -16.71 -9.72
CA TYR A 24 -23.27 -16.28 -10.95
C TYR A 24 -23.48 -14.77 -10.93
N ALA A 25 -23.35 -14.13 -12.10
CA ALA A 25 -23.76 -12.75 -12.33
C ALA A 25 -24.61 -12.71 -13.60
N ASN A 26 -25.76 -12.03 -13.56
CA ASN A 26 -26.73 -11.96 -14.66
C ASN A 26 -27.04 -13.33 -15.31
N GLY A 27 -27.22 -14.36 -14.47
CA GLY A 27 -27.51 -15.74 -14.89
C GLY A 27 -26.34 -16.51 -15.49
N ARG A 28 -25.14 -15.93 -15.57
CA ARG A 28 -23.92 -16.60 -16.09
C ARG A 28 -23.01 -17.04 -14.96
N LYS A 29 -22.49 -18.27 -15.08
CA LYS A 29 -21.51 -18.81 -14.13
C LYS A 29 -20.19 -18.04 -14.23
N ILE A 30 -19.61 -17.69 -13.09
CA ILE A 30 -18.33 -16.99 -13.00
C ILE A 30 -17.23 -17.97 -12.61
N ASP A 31 -16.29 -18.22 -13.52
CA ASP A 31 -15.10 -19.04 -13.23
C ASP A 31 -14.01 -18.23 -12.51
N ILE A 32 -13.85 -16.95 -12.87
CA ILE A 32 -12.86 -16.04 -12.28
C ILE A 32 -13.56 -14.73 -11.87
N LEU A 33 -13.46 -14.39 -10.58
CA LEU A 33 -13.94 -13.13 -10.02
C LEU A 33 -12.74 -12.25 -9.66
N TYR A 34 -12.58 -11.14 -10.38
CA TYR A 34 -11.59 -10.12 -10.04
C TYR A 34 -12.17 -9.10 -9.06
N ARG A 35 -11.76 -9.15 -7.79
CA ARG A 35 -12.30 -8.25 -6.76
C ARG A 35 -11.72 -6.84 -6.93
N ARG A 36 -12.59 -5.91 -7.34
CA ARG A 36 -12.36 -4.45 -7.33
C ARG A 36 -13.07 -3.72 -6.19
N LEU A 37 -13.67 -4.48 -5.27
CA LEU A 37 -14.37 -4.01 -4.07
C LEU A 37 -13.41 -3.93 -2.88
N LEU A 38 -13.35 -2.80 -2.16
CA LEU A 38 -12.50 -2.67 -0.98
C LEU A 38 -13.08 -3.44 0.22
N MET A 39 -12.22 -3.85 1.14
CA MET A 39 -12.65 -4.63 2.32
C MET A 39 -13.54 -3.80 3.25
N ASN A 40 -13.24 -2.52 3.47
CA ASN A 40 -14.06 -1.64 4.29
C ASN A 40 -15.44 -1.42 3.68
N GLU A 41 -15.51 -1.13 2.37
CA GLU A 41 -16.77 -1.00 1.64
C GLU A 41 -17.59 -2.30 1.72
N TYR A 42 -16.94 -3.45 1.51
CA TYR A 42 -17.60 -4.74 1.64
C TYR A 42 -18.17 -4.96 3.04
N MET A 43 -17.43 -4.60 4.09
CA MET A 43 -17.88 -4.78 5.47
C MET A 43 -19.11 -3.93 5.79
N GLU A 44 -19.27 -2.76 5.16
CA GLU A 44 -20.44 -1.90 5.31
C GLU A 44 -21.70 -2.49 4.65
N MET A 45 -21.54 -3.25 3.56
CA MET A 45 -22.64 -3.84 2.79
C MET A 45 -22.71 -5.38 2.89
N LYS A 46 -21.98 -5.98 3.84
CA LYS A 46 -21.76 -7.44 3.88
C LYS A 46 -23.07 -8.21 3.96
N ASP A 47 -24.01 -7.71 4.74
CA ASP A 47 -25.29 -8.38 4.99
C ASP A 47 -26.22 -8.36 3.76
N GLU A 48 -25.99 -7.43 2.82
CA GLU A 48 -26.65 -7.40 1.50
C GLU A 48 -25.94 -8.30 0.48
N CYS A 49 -24.70 -8.72 0.76
CA CYS A 49 -23.83 -9.47 -0.16
C CYS A 49 -23.72 -10.97 0.19
N GLY A 50 -24.85 -11.60 0.54
CA GLY A 50 -24.88 -13.00 0.99
C GLY A 50 -24.25 -13.98 0.00
N ALA A 51 -24.63 -13.88 -1.27
CA ALA A 51 -24.08 -14.70 -2.36
C ALA A 51 -22.56 -14.52 -2.51
N TYR A 52 -22.05 -13.29 -2.40
CA TYR A 52 -20.60 -13.06 -2.44
C TYR A 52 -19.88 -13.82 -1.32
N THR A 53 -20.42 -13.75 -0.08
CA THR A 53 -19.86 -14.45 1.08
C THR A 53 -19.89 -15.96 0.89
N GLU A 54 -21.03 -16.51 0.49
CA GLU A 54 -21.22 -17.95 0.31
C GLU A 54 -20.29 -18.50 -0.77
N GLY A 55 -20.23 -17.85 -1.94
CA GLY A 55 -19.34 -18.23 -3.03
C GLY A 55 -17.86 -18.14 -2.62
N TYR A 56 -17.51 -17.14 -1.82
CA TYR A 56 -16.17 -17.01 -1.27
C TYR A 56 -15.85 -18.15 -0.30
N ILE A 57 -16.77 -18.59 0.54
CA ILE A 57 -16.54 -19.73 1.45
C ILE A 57 -16.42 -21.04 0.65
N ALA A 58 -17.25 -21.22 -0.39
CA ALA A 58 -17.27 -22.43 -1.20
C ALA A 58 -16.00 -22.62 -2.07
N GLN A 59 -15.31 -21.54 -2.43
CA GLN A 59 -14.05 -21.54 -3.20
C GLN A 59 -14.12 -22.32 -4.54
N LYS A 60 -15.32 -22.50 -5.14
CA LYS A 60 -15.44 -23.08 -6.49
C LYS A 60 -15.08 -22.07 -7.59
N THR A 61 -15.47 -20.81 -7.42
CA THR A 61 -15.03 -19.68 -8.26
C THR A 61 -13.64 -19.20 -7.82
N CYS A 62 -12.76 -18.87 -8.77
CA CYS A 62 -11.42 -18.34 -8.46
C CYS A 62 -11.47 -16.83 -8.16
N TYR A 63 -11.13 -16.43 -6.93
CA TYR A 63 -11.10 -15.03 -6.53
C TYR A 63 -9.70 -14.42 -6.71
N LEU A 64 -9.53 -13.58 -7.73
CA LEU A 64 -8.33 -12.75 -7.88
C LEU A 64 -8.42 -11.56 -6.93
N ASN A 65 -7.31 -11.30 -6.23
CA ASN A 65 -7.25 -10.41 -5.08
C ASN A 65 -8.26 -10.81 -3.99
N SER A 66 -8.25 -12.07 -3.54
CA SER A 66 -9.12 -12.54 -2.44
C SER A 66 -8.99 -11.68 -1.16
N PHE A 67 -9.88 -11.83 -0.18
CA PHE A 67 -9.76 -11.12 1.10
C PHE A 67 -8.44 -11.38 1.83
N ARG A 68 -7.79 -12.52 1.57
CA ARG A 68 -6.46 -12.85 2.12
C ARG A 68 -5.39 -11.86 1.68
N SER A 69 -5.54 -11.24 0.50
CA SER A 69 -4.57 -10.23 0.03
C SER A 69 -4.54 -9.01 0.93
N LYS A 70 -5.61 -8.71 1.69
CA LYS A 70 -5.66 -7.56 2.61
C LYS A 70 -4.53 -7.57 3.63
N LEU A 71 -4.08 -8.75 4.07
CA LEU A 71 -2.99 -8.88 5.04
C LEU A 71 -1.69 -8.25 4.53
N VAL A 72 -1.36 -8.48 3.25
CA VAL A 72 -0.12 -7.97 2.66
C VAL A 72 -0.19 -6.49 2.26
N HIS A 73 -1.36 -5.86 2.38
CA HIS A 73 -1.53 -4.42 2.19
C HIS A 73 -1.38 -3.60 3.49
N LYS A 74 -1.29 -4.25 4.66
CA LYS A 74 -1.16 -3.56 5.96
C LYS A 74 0.27 -3.07 6.15
N LYS A 75 0.45 -1.80 6.50
CA LYS A 75 1.80 -1.24 6.73
C LYS A 75 2.54 -1.91 7.90
N ALA A 76 1.80 -2.48 8.85
CA ALA A 76 2.36 -3.27 9.94
C ALA A 76 3.10 -4.53 9.46
N LEU A 77 2.88 -5.01 8.24
CA LEU A 77 3.68 -6.10 7.67
C LEU A 77 5.18 -5.75 7.68
N PHE A 78 5.55 -4.51 7.35
CA PHE A 78 6.95 -4.08 7.37
C PHE A 78 7.56 -4.10 8.77
N SER A 79 6.74 -4.02 9.83
CA SER A 79 7.23 -4.20 11.19
C SER A 79 7.63 -5.63 11.52
N LEU A 80 6.98 -6.63 10.90
CA LEU A 80 7.41 -8.03 11.00
C LEU A 80 8.73 -8.22 10.24
N LEU A 81 8.79 -7.73 9.00
CA LEU A 81 9.95 -7.94 8.12
C LEU A 81 11.24 -7.31 8.67
N THR A 82 11.13 -6.16 9.32
CA THR A 82 12.30 -5.42 9.83
C THR A 82 12.60 -5.69 11.31
N ASP A 83 11.89 -6.61 11.97
CA ASP A 83 12.13 -6.96 13.36
C ASP A 83 13.02 -8.22 13.46
N PRO A 84 14.24 -8.10 14.04
CA PRO A 84 15.16 -9.23 14.19
C PRO A 84 14.54 -10.45 14.89
N VAL A 85 13.50 -10.27 15.71
CA VAL A 85 12.78 -11.37 16.37
C VAL A 85 12.21 -12.36 15.36
N TYR A 86 11.83 -11.92 14.14
CA TYR A 86 11.28 -12.80 13.10
C TYR A 86 12.31 -13.25 12.08
N SER A 87 13.57 -12.83 12.19
CA SER A 87 14.62 -13.19 11.20
C SER A 87 14.82 -14.69 11.01
N TYR A 88 14.44 -15.51 12.00
CA TYR A 88 14.56 -16.97 11.95
C TYR A 88 13.67 -17.65 10.89
N ILE A 89 12.64 -16.98 10.36
CA ILE A 89 11.78 -17.52 9.31
C ILE A 89 12.27 -17.18 7.89
N LEU A 90 13.32 -16.35 7.78
CA LEU A 90 13.80 -15.79 6.53
C LEU A 90 15.17 -16.38 6.19
N ASP A 91 15.42 -16.55 4.88
CA ASP A 91 16.75 -16.92 4.40
C ASP A 91 17.68 -15.70 4.24
N ILE A 92 18.97 -15.96 3.98
CA ILE A 92 19.97 -14.89 3.84
C ILE A 92 19.63 -13.94 2.68
N PRO A 93 19.30 -14.42 1.46
CA PRO A 93 18.81 -13.55 0.38
C PRO A 93 17.64 -12.64 0.76
N GLU A 94 16.63 -13.17 1.45
CA GLU A 94 15.46 -12.43 1.91
C GLU A 94 15.84 -11.35 2.92
N LEU A 95 16.68 -11.67 3.90
CA LEU A 95 17.18 -10.69 4.88
C LEU A 95 17.94 -9.55 4.20
N HIS A 96 18.80 -9.86 3.24
CA HIS A 96 19.52 -8.86 2.46
C HIS A 96 18.57 -7.97 1.63
N ALA A 97 17.55 -8.56 1.00
CA ALA A 97 16.55 -7.82 0.24
C ALA A 97 15.75 -6.86 1.14
N ILE A 98 15.31 -7.34 2.31
CA ILE A 98 14.59 -6.53 3.30
C ILE A 98 15.46 -5.37 3.76
N GLN A 99 16.70 -5.62 4.17
CA GLN A 99 17.62 -4.57 4.65
C GLN A 99 17.87 -3.49 3.59
N ARG A 100 17.92 -3.88 2.31
CA ARG A 100 18.17 -2.96 1.20
C ARG A 100 16.96 -2.12 0.80
N HIS A 101 15.75 -2.65 0.96
CA HIS A 101 14.55 -2.08 0.33
C HIS A 101 13.46 -1.64 1.30
N ILE A 102 13.52 -2.06 2.56
CA ILE A 102 12.47 -1.78 3.55
C ILE A 102 13.10 -0.98 4.70
N PRO A 103 12.74 0.31 4.87
CA PRO A 103 13.23 1.10 5.98
C PRO A 103 12.74 0.52 7.31
N TRP A 104 13.48 0.77 8.39
CA TRP A 104 13.08 0.34 9.72
C TRP A 104 11.64 0.79 9.99
N THR A 105 10.80 -0.17 10.39
CA THR A 105 9.39 0.07 10.63
C THR A 105 8.96 -0.67 11.88
N ARG A 106 8.16 -0.05 12.75
CA ARG A 106 7.53 -0.73 13.89
C ARG A 106 6.08 -0.35 14.03
N ARG A 107 5.27 -1.25 14.60
CA ARG A 107 3.99 -0.83 15.17
C ARG A 107 4.29 0.13 16.31
N LEU A 108 3.63 1.29 16.30
CA LEU A 108 3.83 2.28 17.33
C LEU A 108 3.22 1.77 18.64
N ARG A 109 4.08 1.51 19.62
CA ARG A 109 3.74 0.98 20.94
C ARG A 109 4.71 1.53 21.98
N ASP A 110 4.23 1.68 23.20
CA ASP A 110 5.08 2.03 24.34
C ASP A 110 5.81 0.78 24.83
N GLN A 111 6.92 0.47 24.16
CA GLN A 111 7.76 -0.70 24.43
C GLN A 111 9.19 -0.46 23.97
N ARG A 112 10.10 -1.34 24.41
CA ARG A 112 11.45 -1.42 23.83
C ARG A 112 11.41 -2.01 22.43
N THR A 113 12.34 -1.56 21.59
CA THR A 113 12.57 -2.08 20.25
C THR A 113 14.06 -2.06 19.94
N THR A 114 14.47 -2.84 18.93
CA THR A 114 15.81 -2.72 18.35
C THR A 114 15.82 -1.62 17.30
N TYR A 115 16.77 -0.68 17.39
CA TYR A 115 17.05 0.37 16.43
C TYR A 115 18.57 0.53 16.33
N ASP A 116 19.12 0.49 15.11
CA ASP A 116 20.58 0.56 14.89
C ASP A 116 21.39 -0.45 15.73
N GLY A 117 20.88 -1.69 15.84
CA GLY A 117 21.49 -2.77 16.62
C GLY A 117 21.41 -2.59 18.14
N LYS A 118 20.74 -1.54 18.64
CA LYS A 118 20.60 -1.24 20.08
C LYS A 118 19.16 -1.39 20.54
N SER A 119 18.99 -1.86 21.78
CA SER A 119 17.69 -1.86 22.44
C SER A 119 17.39 -0.48 23.02
N VAL A 120 16.30 0.15 22.56
CA VAL A 120 15.89 1.51 22.93
C VAL A 120 14.40 1.55 23.28
N ASP A 121 13.99 2.50 24.13
CA ASP A 121 12.57 2.79 24.38
C ASP A 121 11.99 3.56 23.18
N MET A 122 10.98 3.00 22.52
CA MET A 122 10.51 3.49 21.22
C MET A 122 9.97 4.92 21.29
N VAL A 123 9.04 5.19 22.21
CA VAL A 123 8.34 6.48 22.29
C VAL A 123 9.31 7.63 22.60
N PRO A 124 10.20 7.55 23.61
CA PRO A 124 11.22 8.57 23.82
C PRO A 124 12.12 8.78 22.59
N MET A 125 12.56 7.68 21.96
CA MET A 125 13.47 7.73 20.81
C MET A 125 12.85 8.46 19.61
N ILE A 126 11.62 8.11 19.22
CA ILE A 126 10.97 8.75 18.06
C ILE A 126 10.53 10.18 18.37
N ARG A 127 10.22 10.48 19.64
CA ARG A 127 9.87 11.84 20.08
C ARG A 127 11.06 12.78 19.97
N SER A 128 12.24 12.37 20.45
CA SER A 128 13.46 13.19 20.42
C SER A 128 14.13 13.27 19.04
N ASN A 129 13.78 12.39 18.11
CA ASN A 129 14.39 12.28 16.78
C ASN A 129 13.34 12.42 15.67
N ARG A 130 12.36 13.29 15.88
CA ARG A 130 11.20 13.51 15.00
C ARG A 130 11.55 13.55 13.50
N GLU A 131 12.58 14.27 13.11
CA GLU A 131 12.98 14.45 11.70
C GLU A 131 13.38 13.14 10.99
N LYS A 132 13.71 12.09 11.74
CA LYS A 132 14.09 10.79 11.19
C LYS A 132 12.90 9.86 10.92
N PHE A 133 11.69 10.24 11.34
CA PHE A 133 10.55 9.33 11.34
C PHE A 133 9.30 9.89 10.67
N VAL A 134 8.45 8.97 10.23
CA VAL A 134 7.09 9.22 9.75
C VAL A 134 6.12 8.31 10.49
N ILE A 135 4.94 8.82 10.84
CA ILE A 135 3.85 8.04 11.43
C ILE A 135 2.76 7.86 10.38
N LYS A 136 2.29 6.63 10.20
CA LYS A 136 1.32 6.26 9.15
C LYS A 136 0.21 5.38 9.72
N PRO A 137 -1.08 5.58 9.35
CA PRO A 137 -2.14 4.64 9.68
C PRO A 137 -1.89 3.29 9.03
N ASN A 138 -2.21 2.22 9.76
CA ASN A 138 -1.91 0.86 9.33
C ASN A 138 -2.68 0.45 8.06
N ASP A 139 -3.92 0.95 7.90
CA ASP A 139 -4.85 0.47 6.87
C ASP A 139 -5.48 1.54 5.97
N GLU A 140 -5.13 2.82 6.16
CA GLU A 140 -5.62 3.88 5.28
C GLU A 140 -4.84 3.94 3.95
N TYR A 141 -5.54 4.38 2.91
CA TYR A 141 -5.03 4.60 1.56
C TYR A 141 -4.83 6.09 1.27
N GLY A 142 -4.10 6.39 0.19
CA GLY A 142 -3.99 7.76 -0.34
C GLY A 142 -3.24 8.76 0.55
N GLY A 143 -2.33 8.31 1.43
CA GLY A 143 -1.54 9.22 2.27
C GLY A 143 -2.35 9.96 3.35
N SER A 144 -3.65 9.66 3.50
CA SER A 144 -4.45 10.12 4.63
C SER A 144 -3.81 9.68 5.96
N GLY A 145 -3.81 10.60 6.93
CA GLY A 145 -3.26 10.40 8.27
C GLY A 145 -1.72 10.25 8.34
N VAL A 146 -0.99 10.42 7.24
CA VAL A 146 0.49 10.38 7.27
C VAL A 146 1.02 11.66 7.89
N THR A 147 1.79 11.52 8.96
CA THR A 147 2.50 12.63 9.62
C THR A 147 3.99 12.52 9.32
N LEU A 148 4.53 13.52 8.61
CA LEU A 148 5.94 13.62 8.31
C LEU A 148 6.64 14.36 9.45
N GLY A 149 7.54 13.67 10.14
CA GLY A 149 8.23 14.23 11.30
C GLY A 149 9.02 15.49 10.92
N PHE A 150 9.72 15.51 9.79
CA PHE A 150 10.50 16.68 9.37
C PHE A 150 9.67 17.89 8.88
N GLU A 151 8.36 17.75 8.62
CA GLU A 151 7.52 18.85 8.10
C GLU A 151 6.56 19.45 9.15
N THR A 152 6.54 18.92 10.37
CA THR A 152 5.58 19.34 11.41
C THR A 152 6.24 20.26 12.43
N ASP A 153 5.59 20.54 13.56
CA ASP A 153 6.26 20.98 14.78
C ASP A 153 6.22 19.86 15.84
N GLN A 154 6.85 20.10 17.01
CA GLN A 154 6.90 19.10 18.08
C GLN A 154 5.52 18.77 18.65
N GLY A 155 4.63 19.78 18.79
CA GLY A 155 3.28 19.56 19.35
C GLY A 155 2.42 18.67 18.45
N THR A 156 2.46 18.92 17.14
CA THR A 156 1.78 18.10 16.12
C THR A 156 2.33 16.68 16.11
N TRP A 157 3.65 16.52 16.25
CA TRP A 157 4.28 15.21 16.33
C TRP A 157 3.89 14.43 17.58
N ASP A 158 3.86 15.08 18.74
CA ASP A 158 3.42 14.44 19.99
C ASP A 158 1.94 14.03 19.93
N ALA A 159 1.09 14.83 19.28
CA ALA A 159 -0.29 14.44 19.01
C ALA A 159 -0.37 13.22 18.08
N ALA A 160 0.44 13.15 17.03
CA ALA A 160 0.50 11.99 16.12
C ALA A 160 1.03 10.72 16.81
N ILE A 161 1.97 10.85 17.75
CA ILE A 161 2.42 9.75 18.60
C ILE A 161 1.26 9.25 19.46
N SER A 162 0.56 10.16 20.15
CA SER A 162 -0.58 9.81 21.01
C SER A 162 -1.70 9.12 20.22
N ASP A 163 -2.09 9.68 19.07
CA ASP A 163 -3.09 9.11 18.18
C ASP A 163 -2.66 7.72 17.68
N GLY A 164 -1.41 7.59 17.26
CA GLY A 164 -0.88 6.35 16.72
C GLY A 164 -0.74 5.24 17.76
N LEU A 165 -0.48 5.57 19.03
CA LEU A 165 -0.53 4.60 20.14
C LEU A 165 -1.95 4.05 20.35
N GLN A 166 -2.98 4.89 20.22
CA GLN A 166 -4.37 4.49 20.39
C GLN A 166 -4.90 3.69 19.21
N LYS A 167 -4.63 4.16 17.98
CA LYS A 167 -5.16 3.58 16.74
C LYS A 167 -4.29 2.47 16.14
N GLY A 168 -3.12 2.21 16.72
CA GLY A 168 -2.20 1.18 16.27
C GLY A 168 -1.55 1.51 14.92
N HIS A 169 -1.09 2.75 14.77
CA HIS A 169 -0.29 3.21 13.62
C HIS A 169 1.07 2.50 13.55
N VAL A 170 1.79 2.74 12.46
CA VAL A 170 3.20 2.38 12.34
C VAL A 170 4.05 3.64 12.39
N VAL A 171 5.25 3.50 12.94
CA VAL A 171 6.34 4.46 12.79
C VAL A 171 7.39 3.85 11.88
N GLN A 172 7.95 4.65 10.97
CA GLN A 172 8.91 4.20 9.97
C GLN A 172 10.00 5.25 9.81
N GLU A 173 11.23 4.83 9.51
CA GLU A 173 12.29 5.76 9.14
C GLU A 173 11.97 6.50 7.84
N VAL A 174 12.34 7.78 7.80
CA VAL A 174 12.30 8.56 6.58
C VAL A 174 13.25 7.96 5.57
N VAL A 175 12.78 7.81 4.33
CA VAL A 175 13.61 7.46 3.19
C VAL A 175 13.84 8.71 2.34
N GLU A 176 15.04 8.85 1.81
CA GLU A 176 15.30 9.86 0.80
C GLU A 176 14.55 9.48 -0.48
N ILE A 177 13.66 10.35 -0.92
CA ILE A 177 12.86 10.13 -2.12
C ILE A 177 13.58 10.78 -3.30
N SER A 178 13.95 9.97 -4.29
CA SER A 178 14.56 10.48 -5.52
C SER A 178 13.61 11.41 -6.26
N ARG A 179 14.16 12.53 -6.73
CA ARG A 179 13.45 13.54 -7.51
C ARG A 179 14.17 13.78 -8.81
N GLU A 180 13.41 13.90 -9.89
CA GLU A 180 13.92 14.18 -11.23
C GLU A 180 13.39 15.53 -11.73
N PRO A 181 14.16 16.26 -12.55
CA PRO A 181 13.69 17.50 -13.15
C PRO A 181 12.71 17.20 -14.29
N PHE A 182 11.47 17.66 -14.15
CA PHE A 182 10.47 17.58 -15.21
C PHE A 182 10.19 18.95 -15.80
N LEU A 183 10.12 19.01 -17.13
CA LEU A 183 9.71 20.21 -17.84
C LEU A 183 8.19 20.39 -17.69
N VAL A 184 7.78 21.47 -17.04
CA VAL A 184 6.37 21.81 -16.80
C VAL A 184 6.07 23.21 -17.32
N GLN A 185 4.83 23.42 -17.77
CA GLN A 185 4.34 24.74 -18.14
C GLN A 185 3.82 25.45 -16.89
N LYS A 186 4.32 26.66 -16.64
CA LYS A 186 3.90 27.52 -15.52
C LYS A 186 2.61 28.27 -15.86
N ALA A 187 1.99 28.89 -14.85
CA ALA A 187 0.76 29.66 -15.01
C ALA A 187 0.88 30.82 -16.02
N ASP A 188 2.06 31.41 -16.15
CA ASP A 188 2.39 32.46 -17.13
C ASP A 188 2.68 31.91 -18.55
N ARG A 189 2.45 30.62 -18.78
CA ARG A 189 2.72 29.86 -20.01
C ARG A 189 4.20 29.66 -20.34
N SER A 190 5.13 30.15 -19.52
CA SER A 190 6.55 29.85 -19.66
C SER A 190 6.83 28.39 -19.31
N TRP A 191 7.90 27.83 -19.86
CA TRP A 191 8.37 26.49 -19.55
C TRP A 191 9.50 26.56 -18.52
N GLY A 192 9.52 25.63 -17.57
CA GLY A 192 10.61 25.50 -16.61
C GLY A 192 10.69 24.11 -16.02
N TYR A 193 11.86 23.78 -15.47
CA TYR A 193 12.05 22.52 -14.77
C TYR A 193 11.50 22.59 -13.35
N ASN A 194 10.87 21.51 -12.90
CA ASN A 194 10.41 21.33 -11.53
C ASN A 194 10.92 20.00 -10.98
N SER A 195 11.44 20.02 -9.75
CA SER A 195 11.95 18.84 -9.05
C SER A 195 10.78 17.97 -8.59
N THR A 196 10.62 16.81 -9.21
CA THR A 196 9.41 16.00 -9.10
C THR A 196 9.76 14.60 -8.60
N VAL A 197 9.08 14.15 -7.55
CA VAL A 197 9.14 12.77 -7.06
C VAL A 197 8.66 11.83 -8.15
N ILE A 198 9.37 10.72 -8.36
CA ILE A 198 8.91 9.60 -9.18
C ILE A 198 8.63 8.42 -8.26
N ASP A 199 7.42 7.88 -8.36
CA ASP A 199 7.00 6.66 -7.68
C ASP A 199 6.69 5.59 -8.73
N LEU A 200 7.25 4.39 -8.53
CA LEU A 200 7.18 3.27 -9.46
C LEU A 200 6.46 2.10 -8.82
N ASP A 201 5.29 1.75 -9.34
CA ASP A 201 4.42 0.69 -8.85
C ASP A 201 4.30 -0.45 -9.87
N PRO A 202 5.24 -1.41 -9.89
CA PRO A 202 5.19 -2.54 -10.81
C PRO A 202 4.00 -3.47 -10.50
N TYR A 203 3.31 -3.92 -11.54
CA TYR A 203 2.29 -4.97 -11.46
C TYR A 203 2.93 -6.34 -11.59
N LEU A 204 2.84 -7.15 -10.54
CA LEU A 204 3.40 -8.50 -10.51
C LEU A 204 2.29 -9.56 -10.64
N ASN A 205 2.58 -10.61 -11.41
CA ASN A 205 1.79 -11.84 -11.51
C ASN A 205 2.72 -13.04 -11.34
N GLY A 206 2.84 -13.52 -10.10
CA GLY A 206 3.88 -14.48 -9.73
C GLY A 206 5.27 -13.89 -10.04
N PRO A 207 6.13 -14.59 -10.82
CA PRO A 207 7.46 -14.10 -11.17
C PRO A 207 7.47 -13.10 -12.33
N LEU A 208 6.32 -12.84 -12.97
CA LEU A 208 6.23 -11.99 -14.16
C LEU A 208 5.83 -10.56 -13.79
N MET A 209 6.50 -9.57 -14.38
CA MET A 209 6.08 -8.17 -14.32
C MET A 209 5.25 -7.83 -15.57
N GLY A 210 4.01 -7.41 -15.36
CA GLY A 210 3.06 -7.09 -16.44
C GLY A 210 3.06 -5.62 -16.87
N GLY A 211 3.85 -4.78 -16.20
CA GLY A 211 3.92 -3.34 -16.42
C GLY A 211 4.17 -2.60 -15.11
N CYS A 212 4.11 -1.27 -15.16
CA CYS A 212 4.34 -0.42 -14.00
C CYS A 212 3.45 0.82 -14.11
N LEU A 213 2.79 1.19 -13.02
CA LEU A 213 2.21 2.51 -12.88
C LEU A 213 3.31 3.45 -12.39
N THR A 214 3.53 4.54 -13.13
CA THR A 214 4.45 5.60 -12.69
C THR A 214 3.64 6.81 -12.26
N ARG A 215 3.83 7.23 -11.01
CA ARG A 215 3.22 8.43 -10.44
C ARG A 215 4.28 9.49 -10.24
N THR A 216 3.87 10.74 -10.38
CA THR A 216 4.73 11.90 -10.13
C THR A 216 4.10 12.86 -9.16
N SER A 217 4.89 13.56 -8.36
CA SER A 217 4.39 14.58 -7.45
C SER A 217 5.43 15.67 -7.21
N THR A 218 4.96 16.91 -7.08
CA THR A 218 5.81 18.04 -6.68
C THR A 218 5.99 18.09 -5.16
N SER A 219 5.09 17.45 -4.39
CA SER A 219 5.17 17.33 -2.93
C SER A 219 5.91 16.07 -2.48
N ASN A 220 6.17 15.93 -1.18
CA ASN A 220 6.75 14.73 -0.59
C ASN A 220 5.76 13.54 -0.50
N LEU A 221 4.49 13.75 -0.85
CA LEU A 221 3.48 12.70 -0.93
C LEU A 221 3.11 12.46 -2.40
N ALA A 222 3.50 11.29 -2.94
CA ALA A 222 3.26 10.89 -4.33
C ALA A 222 1.84 10.35 -4.61
N ASN A 223 0.83 10.91 -3.93
CA ASN A 223 -0.54 10.49 -4.16
C ASN A 223 -1.20 11.32 -5.28
N VAL A 224 -1.80 10.63 -6.26
CA VAL A 224 -2.49 11.23 -7.41
C VAL A 224 -3.63 12.16 -6.94
N THR A 225 -4.36 11.79 -5.89
CA THR A 225 -5.46 12.63 -5.37
C THR A 225 -4.98 13.89 -4.66
N ALA A 226 -3.67 14.03 -4.41
CA ALA A 226 -3.05 15.19 -3.79
C ALA A 226 -2.33 16.10 -4.81
N GLY A 227 -2.70 16.01 -6.09
CA GLY A 227 -2.12 16.80 -7.18
C GLY A 227 -0.95 16.12 -7.90
N GLY A 228 -0.74 14.82 -7.67
CA GLY A 228 0.22 14.02 -8.42
C GLY A 228 -0.27 13.68 -9.83
N GLY A 229 0.67 13.50 -10.77
CA GLY A 229 0.42 13.06 -12.13
C GLY A 229 0.73 11.58 -12.35
N THR A 230 0.44 11.08 -13.55
CA THR A 230 0.88 9.76 -14.02
C THR A 230 1.66 9.89 -15.31
N LEU A 231 2.71 9.09 -15.47
CA LEU A 231 3.52 9.06 -16.68
C LEU A 231 3.55 7.66 -17.30
N PRO A 232 3.69 7.54 -18.63
CA PRO A 232 4.01 6.27 -19.25
C PRO A 232 5.43 5.84 -18.87
N LEU A 233 5.61 4.57 -18.50
CA LEU A 233 6.92 3.95 -18.33
C LEU A 233 7.31 3.20 -19.60
N PHE A 234 8.50 3.50 -20.13
CA PHE A 234 9.11 2.74 -21.20
C PHE A 234 10.32 1.98 -20.67
N ILE A 235 10.29 0.65 -20.72
CA ILE A 235 11.43 -0.19 -20.38
C ILE A 235 12.23 -0.43 -21.66
N ALA A 236 13.31 0.31 -21.84
CA ALA A 236 14.22 0.10 -22.96
C ALA A 236 15.11 -1.12 -22.66
N ARG A 237 15.09 -2.12 -23.56
CA ARG A 237 16.13 -3.16 -23.55
C ARG A 237 17.31 -2.61 -24.34
N TYR A 238 18.41 -2.32 -23.67
CA TYR A 238 19.69 -2.17 -24.35
C TYR A 238 20.09 -3.54 -24.89
N LEU A 239 20.18 -3.65 -26.21
CA LEU A 239 20.79 -4.79 -26.91
C LEU A 239 22.30 -4.58 -26.98
#